data_AF-A0A7V8Z1P0-F1
#
_entry.id   AF-A0A7V8Z1P0-F1
#
_cell.length_a   1.000
_cell.length_b   1.000
_cell.length_c   1.000
_cell.angle_alpha   90.00
_cell.angle_beta   90.00
_cell.angle_gamma   90.00
#
_symmetry.space_group_name_H-M   'P 1'
#
loop_
_entity.id
_entity.type
_entity.pdbx_description
1 polymer ?
#
loop_
_entity_poly.entity_id
_entity_poly.type
_entity_poly.pdbx_seq_one_letter_code
_entity_poly.pdbx_strand_id
1 'polypeptide(L)'
;MRLRQGVAALMLAAATAGCSGDTVTEPAEVEDCDGLVEVGSQLVRAYADLLDEVRIDDFVDGEPIAGLDELERIGGELDASVTRLGCDAADLNRRISAEVGDLITESPAGSVLLEVVRRGVITTGTTPTPAATTTTPSG
;
A
#
# COMPACT_ATOMS: atom_id res chain seq x y z
N MET A 1 -5.25 -56.06 31.15
CA MET A 1 -5.77 -54.96 32.00
C MET A 1 -5.34 -53.65 31.33
N ARG A 2 -6.13 -53.04 30.43
CA ARG A 2 -7.19 -52.02 30.62
C ARG A 2 -6.80 -50.79 31.47
N LEU A 3 -7.00 -49.62 30.84
CA LEU A 3 -7.21 -48.24 31.36
C LEU A 3 -5.92 -47.41 31.52
N ARG A 4 -5.77 -46.13 31.09
CA ARG A 4 -6.74 -45.08 30.72
C ARG A 4 -6.02 -43.83 30.15
N GLN A 5 -6.58 -43.25 29.08
CA GLN A 5 -6.88 -41.81 28.84
C GLN A 5 -5.79 -40.70 28.81
N GLY A 6 -5.89 -39.86 27.77
CA GLY A 6 -5.57 -38.42 27.80
C GLY A 6 -4.84 -37.91 26.55
N VAL A 7 -5.46 -37.92 25.36
CA VAL A 7 -5.90 -36.69 24.62
C VAL A 7 -4.92 -35.51 24.68
N ALA A 8 -4.23 -35.24 23.56
CA ALA A 8 -4.13 -33.89 22.99
C ALA A 8 -3.63 -34.00 21.55
N ALA A 9 -4.57 -33.85 20.61
CA ALA A 9 -4.26 -33.46 19.26
C ALA A 9 -3.66 -32.05 19.28
N LEU A 10 -2.54 -31.86 18.60
CA LEU A 10 -2.29 -30.60 17.93
C LEU A 10 -1.57 -30.91 16.62
N MET A 11 -2.39 -30.86 15.57
CA MET A 11 -1.97 -30.63 14.19
C MET A 11 -0.96 -29.49 14.20
N LEU A 12 0.32 -29.81 14.04
CA LEU A 12 1.29 -28.79 13.66
C LEU A 12 1.07 -28.58 12.16
N ALA A 13 0.26 -27.57 11.83
CA ALA A 13 0.19 -27.00 10.50
C ALA A 13 1.63 -26.62 10.12
N ALA A 14 2.24 -27.43 9.26
CA ALA A 14 3.47 -27.06 8.60
C ALA A 14 3.11 -25.84 7.75
N ALA A 15 3.39 -24.66 8.31
CA ALA A 15 3.45 -23.42 7.59
C ALA A 15 4.31 -23.69 6.36
N THR A 16 3.66 -23.79 5.21
CA THR A 16 4.31 -23.63 3.91
C THR A 16 4.76 -22.17 3.90
N ALA A 17 5.92 -21.90 4.49
CA ALA A 17 6.66 -20.68 4.28
C ALA A 17 6.90 -20.61 2.77
N GLY A 18 6.05 -19.83 2.12
CA GLY A 18 6.09 -19.58 0.69
C GLY A 18 7.47 -19.07 0.33
N CYS A 19 8.14 -19.83 -0.52
CA CYS A 19 9.29 -19.40 -1.27
C CYS A 19 8.72 -18.78 -2.56
N SER A 20 8.19 -17.57 -2.47
CA SER A 20 7.69 -16.80 -3.62
C SER A 20 7.92 -15.32 -3.32
N GLY A 21 8.62 -14.65 -4.22
CA GLY A 21 9.12 -13.29 -4.02
C GLY A 21 8.03 -12.23 -3.90
N ASP A 22 8.39 -11.15 -3.22
CA ASP A 22 7.94 -9.77 -3.42
C ASP A 22 6.45 -9.45 -3.65
N THR A 23 5.53 -10.36 -3.29
CA THR A 23 4.11 -10.01 -3.28
C THR A 23 3.81 -9.18 -2.04
N VAL A 24 3.49 -7.90 -2.28
CA VAL A 24 2.92 -7.01 -1.26
C VAL A 24 1.76 -7.74 -0.58
N THR A 25 1.80 -7.83 0.75
CA THR A 25 0.73 -8.49 1.51
C THR A 25 -0.60 -7.78 1.26
N GLU A 26 -1.68 -8.53 1.03
CA GLU A 26 -2.97 -7.93 0.72
C GLU A 26 -3.49 -7.16 1.95
N PRO A 27 -3.86 -5.87 1.83
CA PRO A 27 -4.28 -5.06 2.96
C PRO A 27 -5.51 -5.62 3.69
N ALA A 28 -6.36 -6.36 2.97
CA ALA A 28 -7.57 -6.99 3.49
C ALA A 28 -7.28 -8.10 4.53
N GLU A 29 -6.09 -8.72 4.48
CA GLU A 29 -5.67 -9.78 5.40
C GLU A 29 -5.15 -9.23 6.73
N VAL A 30 -4.93 -7.92 6.83
CA VAL A 30 -4.39 -7.26 8.02
C VAL A 30 -5.49 -6.94 9.03
N GLU A 31 -5.22 -7.23 10.30
CA GLU A 31 -6.16 -7.07 11.41
C GLU A 31 -5.89 -5.83 12.28
N ASP A 32 -4.77 -5.13 12.10
CA ASP A 32 -4.37 -3.96 12.89
C ASP A 32 -3.69 -2.86 12.07
N CYS A 33 -3.58 -1.66 12.66
CA CYS A 33 -2.98 -0.50 12.00
C CYS A 33 -1.47 -0.63 11.80
N ASP A 34 -0.78 -1.48 12.57
CA ASP A 34 0.66 -1.66 12.46
C ASP A 34 1.00 -2.47 11.21
N GLY A 35 0.24 -3.53 10.93
CA GLY A 35 0.34 -4.27 9.68
C GLY A 35 -0.02 -3.43 8.46
N LEU A 36 -0.94 -2.46 8.58
CA LEU A 36 -1.26 -1.56 7.47
C LEU A 36 -0.11 -0.59 7.17
N VAL A 37 0.69 -0.22 8.16
CA VAL A 37 1.93 0.55 7.94
C VAL A 37 2.95 -0.29 7.18
N GLU A 38 3.09 -1.57 7.52
CA GLU A 38 3.98 -2.48 6.82
C GLU A 38 3.56 -2.63 5.35
N VAL A 39 2.28 -2.92 5.09
CA VAL A 39 1.71 -3.00 3.74
C VAL A 39 1.91 -1.70 2.97
N GLY A 40 1.60 -0.55 3.58
CA GLY A 40 1.80 0.75 2.96
C GLY A 40 3.26 1.04 2.60
N SER A 41 4.21 0.60 3.43
CA SER A 41 5.65 0.75 3.15
C SER A 41 6.12 -0.17 2.02
N GLN A 42 5.59 -1.40 1.95
CA GLN A 42 5.86 -2.33 0.84
C GLN A 42 5.29 -1.79 -0.48
N LEU A 43 4.07 -1.24 -0.44
CA LEU A 43 3.43 -0.63 -1.60
C LEU A 43 4.27 0.53 -2.16
N VAL A 44 4.78 1.42 -1.30
CA VAL A 44 5.64 2.53 -1.74
C VAL A 44 6.94 2.04 -2.38
N ARG A 45 7.57 0.99 -1.82
CA ARG A 45 8.78 0.38 -2.40
C ARG A 45 8.48 -0.20 -3.76
N ALA A 46 7.39 -0.96 -3.91
CA ALA A 46 6.97 -1.54 -5.18
C ALA A 46 6.68 -0.46 -6.25
N TYR A 47 6.04 0.66 -5.87
CA TYR A 47 5.88 1.80 -6.78
C TYR A 47 7.23 2.44 -7.16
N ALA A 48 8.15 2.60 -6.22
CA ALA A 48 9.47 3.18 -6.50
C ALA A 48 10.27 2.29 -7.47
N ASP A 49 10.29 0.98 -7.23
CA ASP A 49 10.96 0.00 -8.08
C ASP A 49 10.34 -0.04 -9.49
N LEU A 50 9.01 -0.05 -9.58
CA LEU A 50 8.29 0.01 -10.86
C LEU A 50 8.67 1.28 -11.64
N LEU A 51 8.71 2.42 -10.97
CA LEU A 51 9.04 3.71 -11.60
C LEU A 51 10.53 3.86 -11.95
N ASP A 52 11.42 3.08 -11.32
CA ASP A 52 12.83 2.98 -11.70
C ASP A 52 13.02 2.19 -13.00
N GLU A 53 12.14 1.23 -13.29
CA GLU A 53 12.19 0.43 -14.52
C GLU A 53 11.50 1.11 -15.72
N VAL A 54 10.54 2.00 -15.46
CA VAL A 54 9.76 2.68 -16.50
C VAL A 54 10.52 3.87 -17.10
N ARG A 55 10.54 3.96 -18.44
CA ARG A 55 11.06 5.17 -19.10
C ARG A 55 9.98 6.25 -19.13
N ILE A 56 10.40 7.50 -18.96
CA ILE A 56 9.50 8.66 -19.04
C ILE A 56 8.74 8.73 -20.37
N ASP A 57 9.33 8.24 -21.46
CA ASP A 57 8.68 8.21 -22.78
C ASP A 57 7.40 7.34 -22.76
N ASP A 58 7.40 6.22 -22.02
CA ASP A 58 6.24 5.31 -21.89
C ASP A 58 5.06 5.99 -21.17
N PHE A 59 5.35 6.88 -20.22
CA PHE A 59 4.34 7.70 -19.54
C PHE A 59 3.71 8.76 -20.47
N VAL A 60 4.48 9.32 -21.39
CA VAL A 60 4.04 10.40 -22.28
C VAL A 60 3.16 9.87 -23.41
N ASP A 61 3.49 8.69 -23.93
CA ASP A 61 2.71 8.02 -24.97
C ASP A 61 1.42 7.35 -24.43
N GLY A 62 1.24 7.36 -23.10
CA GLY A 62 0.06 6.82 -22.43
C GLY A 62 0.00 5.29 -22.51
N GLU A 63 1.15 4.63 -22.64
CA GLU A 63 1.21 3.17 -22.58
C GLU A 63 0.90 2.68 -21.16
N PRO A 64 0.11 1.60 -21.03
CA PRO A 64 -0.18 1.01 -19.74
C PRO A 64 1.11 0.45 -19.12
N ILE A 65 1.47 0.95 -17.95
CA ILE A 65 2.61 0.45 -17.19
C ILE A 65 2.24 -0.89 -16.58
N ALA A 66 2.92 -1.94 -17.00
CA ALA A 66 2.67 -3.28 -16.50
C ALA A 66 2.84 -3.33 -14.97
N GLY A 67 1.82 -3.80 -14.26
CA GLY A 67 1.84 -3.88 -12.79
C GLY A 67 1.29 -2.64 -12.07
N LEU A 68 1.09 -1.51 -12.75
CA LEU A 68 0.52 -0.31 -12.13
C LEU A 68 -0.92 -0.55 -11.64
N ASP A 69 -1.78 -1.18 -12.46
CA ASP A 69 -3.17 -1.49 -12.10
C ASP A 69 -3.29 -2.31 -10.80
N GLU A 70 -2.33 -3.21 -10.57
CA GLU A 70 -2.30 -4.05 -9.38
C GLU A 70 -1.89 -3.24 -8.14
N LEU A 71 -0.90 -2.35 -8.26
CA LEU A 71 -0.52 -1.46 -7.17
C LEU A 71 -1.62 -0.43 -6.86
N GLU A 72 -2.38 0.01 -7.86
CA GLU A 72 -3.55 0.88 -7.66
C GLU A 72 -4.67 0.14 -6.92
N ARG A 73 -4.96 -1.11 -7.30
CA ARG A 73 -5.90 -1.98 -6.58
C ARG A 73 -5.52 -2.13 -5.12
N ILE A 74 -4.26 -2.49 -4.84
CA ILE A 74 -3.74 -2.65 -3.47
C ILE A 74 -3.83 -1.33 -2.70
N GLY A 75 -3.52 -0.19 -3.31
CA GLY A 75 -3.69 1.12 -2.71
C GLY A 75 -5.14 1.44 -2.32
N GLY A 76 -6.11 1.07 -3.17
CA GLY A 76 -7.53 1.21 -2.86
C GLY A 76 -7.98 0.30 -1.70
N GLU A 77 -7.47 -0.92 -1.63
CA GLU A 77 -7.75 -1.85 -0.53
C GLU A 77 -7.12 -1.42 0.80
N LEU A 78 -5.97 -0.76 0.75
CA LEU A 78 -5.32 -0.15 1.92
C LEU A 78 -6.22 0.95 2.50
N ASP A 79 -6.74 1.86 1.66
CA ASP A 79 -7.66 2.92 2.09
C ASP A 79 -8.97 2.37 2.71
N ALA A 80 -9.53 1.32 2.08
CA ALA A 80 -10.69 0.61 2.61
C ALA A 80 -10.38 -0.05 3.97
N SER A 81 -9.18 -0.63 4.14
CA SER A 81 -8.78 -1.29 5.38
C SER A 81 -8.47 -0.30 6.50
N VAL A 82 -7.88 0.86 6.19
CA VAL A 82 -7.71 1.99 7.12
C VAL A 82 -9.06 2.42 7.68
N THR A 83 -10.05 2.60 6.80
CA THR A 83 -11.41 2.97 7.19
C THR A 83 -12.07 1.89 8.06
N ARG A 84 -11.95 0.61 7.66
CA ARG A 84 -12.53 -0.54 8.37
C ARG A 84 -11.97 -0.70 9.77
N LEU A 85 -10.66 -0.56 9.95
CA LEU A 85 -9.97 -0.71 11.23
C LEU A 85 -10.04 0.56 12.09
N GLY A 86 -10.51 1.68 11.53
CA GLY A 86 -10.59 2.96 12.24
C GLY A 86 -9.22 3.57 12.52
N CYS A 87 -8.23 3.27 11.69
CA CYS A 87 -6.89 3.83 11.82
C CYS A 87 -6.90 5.32 11.45
N ASP A 88 -6.11 6.13 12.16
CA ASP A 88 -5.92 7.53 11.78
C ASP A 88 -5.04 7.60 10.52
N ALA A 89 -5.61 8.05 9.41
CA ALA A 89 -4.91 8.11 8.13
C ALA A 89 -3.68 9.05 8.17
N ALA A 90 -3.71 10.12 8.96
CA ALA A 90 -2.58 11.04 9.05
C ALA A 90 -1.43 10.44 9.87
N ASP A 91 -1.73 9.69 10.93
CA ASP A 91 -0.73 8.92 11.68
C ASP A 91 -0.15 7.79 10.83
N LEU A 92 -0.99 7.03 10.13
CA LEU A 92 -0.56 5.96 9.24
C LEU A 92 0.38 6.48 8.15
N ASN A 93 0.01 7.57 7.47
CA ASN A 93 0.85 8.23 6.48
C ASN A 93 2.20 8.66 7.05
N ARG A 94 2.21 9.25 8.26
CA ARG A 94 3.45 9.68 8.93
C ARG A 94 4.37 8.50 9.23
N ARG A 95 3.80 7.38 9.68
CA ARG A 95 4.56 6.16 10.00
C ARG A 95 5.10 5.51 8.75
N ILE A 96 4.31 5.37 7.69
CA ILE A 96 4.78 4.86 6.40
C ILE A 96 5.90 5.77 5.86
N SER A 97 5.74 7.09 5.93
CA SER A 97 6.76 8.07 5.51
C SER A 97 8.08 7.89 6.26
N ALA A 98 8.03 7.53 7.55
CA ALA A 98 9.23 7.27 8.35
C ALA A 98 9.93 5.97 7.90
N GLU A 99 9.17 4.90 7.64
CA GLU A 99 9.70 3.59 7.17
C GLU A 99 10.38 3.65 5.81
N VAL A 100 9.96 4.59 4.96
CA VAL A 100 10.45 4.76 3.59
C VAL A 100 11.33 6.00 3.42
N GLY A 101 11.68 6.68 4.52
CA GLY A 101 12.42 7.95 4.48
C GLY A 101 13.78 7.83 3.78
N ASP A 102 14.43 6.68 3.95
CA ASP A 102 15.76 6.37 3.41
C ASP A 102 15.74 5.80 1.99
N LEU A 103 14.55 5.65 1.38
CA LEU A 103 14.47 5.25 -0.03
C LEU A 103 15.08 6.34 -0.92
N ILE A 104 15.84 5.87 -1.90
CA ILE A 104 16.49 6.67 -2.94
C ILE A 104 16.22 5.95 -4.26
N THR A 105 15.92 6.73 -5.29
CA THR A 105 15.54 6.30 -6.63
C THR A 105 16.29 7.17 -7.62
N GLU A 106 16.75 6.59 -8.71
CA GLU A 106 17.44 7.31 -9.78
C GLU A 106 16.44 7.83 -10.83
N SER A 107 15.20 7.32 -10.82
CA SER A 107 14.11 7.78 -11.66
C SER A 107 13.56 9.13 -11.21
N PRO A 108 13.36 10.08 -12.15
CA PRO A 108 12.62 11.30 -11.86
C PRO A 108 11.19 11.02 -11.41
N ALA A 109 10.55 9.96 -11.92
CA ALA A 109 9.18 9.60 -11.52
C ALA A 109 9.15 9.02 -10.09
N GLY A 110 10.09 8.13 -9.76
CA GLY A 110 10.26 7.64 -8.39
C GLY A 110 10.56 8.77 -7.41
N SER A 111 11.36 9.77 -7.82
CA SER A 111 11.68 10.92 -6.98
C SER A 111 10.44 11.76 -6.62
N VAL A 112 9.51 11.93 -7.58
CA VAL A 112 8.23 12.61 -7.34
C VAL A 112 7.35 11.79 -6.39
N LEU A 113 7.27 10.47 -6.58
CA LEU A 113 6.54 9.58 -5.67
C LEU A 113 7.06 9.70 -4.24
N LEU A 114 8.37 9.59 -4.02
CA LEU A 114 8.96 9.67 -2.68
C LEU A 114 8.72 11.04 -2.03
N GLU A 115 8.69 12.12 -2.81
CA GLU A 115 8.33 13.44 -2.30
C GLU A 115 6.84 13.51 -1.87
N VAL A 116 5.93 12.94 -2.65
CA VAL A 116 4.50 12.83 -2.29
C VAL A 116 4.32 12.01 -1.01
N VAL A 117 5.02 10.89 -0.92
CA VAL A 117 5.04 10.01 0.25
C VAL A 117 5.57 10.76 1.47
N ARG A 118 6.71 11.45 1.39
CA ARG A 118 7.29 12.22 2.50
C ARG A 118 6.38 13.34 3.00
N ARG A 119 5.49 13.84 2.15
CA ARG A 119 4.44 14.80 2.52
C ARG A 119 3.23 14.16 3.19
N GLY A 120 3.19 12.82 3.27
CA GLY A 120 2.17 12.04 3.95
C GLY A 120 0.88 11.87 3.16
N VAL A 121 0.97 11.69 1.84
CA VAL A 121 -0.20 11.62 0.93
C VAL A 121 -0.30 10.25 0.25
N ILE A 122 -0.26 9.17 1.02
CA ILE A 122 -0.41 7.80 0.49
C ILE A 122 -1.86 7.35 0.59
N THR A 123 -2.44 7.48 1.78
CA THR A 123 -3.85 7.14 2.02
C THR A 123 -4.70 8.38 1.88
N THR A 124 -5.05 8.71 0.64
CA THR A 124 -6.00 9.79 0.35
C THR A 124 -6.87 9.41 -0.83
N GLY A 125 -7.96 8.67 -0.58
CA GLY A 125 -9.09 8.57 -1.52
C GLY A 125 -9.72 9.92 -1.91
N THR A 126 -9.21 11.06 -1.44
CA THR A 126 -9.40 12.35 -2.10
C THR A 126 -8.47 12.48 -3.31
N THR A 127 -9.00 12.09 -4.47
CA THR A 127 -8.80 12.88 -5.68
C THR A 127 -8.86 14.37 -5.29
N PRO A 128 -7.93 15.24 -5.73
CA PRO A 128 -8.14 16.67 -5.57
C PRO A 128 -9.46 16.99 -6.29
N THR A 129 -10.52 17.24 -5.52
CA THR A 129 -11.75 17.79 -6.06
C THR A 129 -11.34 19.09 -6.74
N PRO A 130 -11.42 19.24 -8.07
CA PRO A 130 -11.25 20.56 -8.66
C PRO A 130 -12.28 21.44 -7.97
N ALA A 131 -11.80 22.48 -7.28
CA ALA A 131 -12.62 23.39 -6.50
C ALA A 131 -13.88 23.71 -7.31
N ALA A 132 -15.04 23.32 -6.79
CA ALA A 132 -16.30 23.53 -7.47
C ALA A 132 -16.41 25.03 -7.77
N THR A 133 -16.33 25.37 -9.06
CA THR A 133 -16.58 26.72 -9.55
C THR A 133 -17.98 27.10 -9.09
N THR A 134 -18.03 27.91 -8.03
CA THR A 134 -19.29 28.43 -7.50
C THR A 134 -19.77 29.45 -8.53
N THR A 135 -20.59 29.00 -9.47
CA THR A 135 -21.36 29.88 -10.33
C THR A 135 -22.36 30.62 -9.46
N THR A 136 -22.01 31.84 -9.06
CA THR A 136 -22.93 32.80 -8.47
C THR A 136 -24.06 33.09 -9.46
N PRO A 137 -25.35 32.88 -9.12
CA PRO A 137 -26.44 33.33 -9.97
C PRO A 137 -26.53 34.85 -9.87
N SER A 138 -26.38 35.54 -11.01
CA SER A 138 -26.70 36.96 -11.13
C SER A 138 -28.22 37.14 -11.01
N GLY A 139 -28.64 37.79 -9.92
CA GLY A 139 -29.92 38.51 -9.86
C GLY A 139 -29.79 39.90 -10.48
#